data_AF-H2C505-F1
#
_entry.id   AF-H2C505-F1
#
_cell.length_a   1.000
_cell.length_b   1.000
_cell.length_c   1.000
_cell.angle_alpha   90.00
_cell.angle_beta   90.00
_cell.angle_gamma   90.00
#
_symmetry.space_group_name_H-M   'P 1'
#
loop_
_entity.id
_entity.type
_entity.pdbx_description
1 polymer ?
#
loop_
_entity_poly.entity_id
_entity_poly.type
_entity_poly.pdbx_seq_one_letter_code
_entity_poly.pdbx_strand_id
1 'polypeptide(L)' 'MEPSLDNVKAVELANLAIRIEELFGRHVNLEWALSSNKLYILEVRGVRTTWEDL' A
#
# COMPACT_ATOMS: atom_id res chain seq x y z
N MET A 1 19.73 6.40 -10.02
CA MET A 1 19.26 5.39 -9.06
C MET A 1 18.31 4.47 -9.78
N GLU A 2 18.49 3.16 -9.66
CA GLU A 2 17.51 2.21 -10.16
C GLU A 2 16.32 2.14 -9.18
N PRO A 3 15.08 1.97 -9.68
CA PRO A 3 13.91 1.81 -8.82
C PRO A 3 14.00 0.54 -7.96
N SER A 4 13.52 0.60 -6.72
CA SER A 4 13.43 -0.57 -5.82
C SER A 4 12.35 -1.59 -6.21
N LEU A 5 11.46 -1.22 -7.15
CA LEU A 5 10.38 -2.03 -7.68
C LEU A 5 10.36 -1.91 -9.21
N ASP A 6 10.18 -3.02 -9.91
CA ASP A 6 9.82 -2.96 -11.32
C ASP A 6 8.36 -2.49 -11.50
N ASN A 7 8.02 -2.08 -12.73
CA ASN A 7 6.68 -1.57 -13.04
C ASN A 7 5.57 -2.61 -12.80
N VAL A 8 5.86 -3.89 -13.01
CA VAL A 8 4.86 -4.96 -12.86
C VAL A 8 4.50 -5.10 -11.38
N LYS A 9 5.50 -5.13 -10.49
CA LYS A 9 5.32 -5.20 -9.04
C LYS A 9 4.73 -3.94 -8.45
N ALA A 10 5.06 -2.76 -8.98
CA ALA A 10 4.43 -1.52 -8.58
C ALA A 10 2.91 -1.54 -8.87
N VAL A 11 2.51 -2.02 -10.06
CA VAL A 11 1.09 -2.16 -10.42
C VAL A 11 0.40 -3.24 -9.58
N GLU A 12 1.06 -4.37 -9.32
CA GLU A 12 0.54 -5.42 -8.45
C GLU A 12 0.26 -4.90 -7.03
N LEU A 13 1.21 -4.17 -6.44
CA LEU A 13 1.07 -3.54 -5.13
C LEU A 13 -0.06 -2.51 -5.09
N ALA A 14 -0.16 -1.66 -6.11
CA ALA A 14 -1.22 -0.64 -6.20
C ALA A 14 -2.62 -1.27 -6.28
N ASN A 15 -2.80 -2.31 -7.10
CA ASN A 15 -4.06 -3.04 -7.20
C ASN A 15 -4.43 -3.74 -5.87
N LEU A 16 -3.43 -4.28 -5.16
CA LEU A 16 -3.64 -4.85 -3.84
C LEU A 16 -4.09 -3.78 -2.83
N ALA A 17 -3.51 -2.58 -2.89
CA ALA A 17 -3.89 -1.48 -2.02
C ALA A 17 -5.36 -1.08 -2.21
N ILE A 18 -5.80 -0.91 -3.46
CA ILE A 18 -7.20 -0.58 -3.79
C ILE A 18 -8.16 -1.63 -3.21
N ARG A 19 -7.87 -2.91 -3.41
CA ARG A 19 -8.72 -4.00 -2.87
C ARG A 19 -8.79 -3.99 -1.35
N ILE A 20 -7.71 -3.63 -0.67
CA ILE A 20 -7.69 -3.49 0.78
C ILE A 20 -8.52 -2.27 1.21
N GLU A 21 -8.40 -1.13 0.53
CA GLU A 21 -9.24 0.04 0.79
C GLU A 21 -10.73 -0.26 0.61
N GLU A 22 -11.10 -0.99 -0.45
CA GLU A 22 -12.47 -1.47 -0.69
C GLU A 22 -12.98 -2.35 0.45
N LEU A 23 -12.14 -3.27 0.94
CA LEU A 23 -12.47 -4.15 2.07
C LEU A 23 -12.71 -3.36 3.37
N PHE A 24 -11.88 -2.36 3.65
CA PHE A 24 -11.98 -1.55 4.87
C PHE A 24 -12.96 -0.36 4.76
N GLY A 25 -13.41 -0.04 3.54
CA GLY A 25 -14.31 1.09 3.27
C GLY A 25 -13.70 2.47 3.56
N ARG A 26 -12.36 2.58 3.56
CA ARG A 26 -11.63 3.82 3.86
C ARG A 26 -10.20 3.77 3.33
N HIS A 27 -9.57 4.94 3.24
CA HIS A 27 -8.15 5.04 2.90
C HIS A 27 -7.24 4.39 3.96
N VAL A 28 -6.18 3.74 3.49
CA VAL A 28 -5.23 3.03 4.36
C VAL A 28 -3.78 3.38 4.05
N ASN A 29 -2.95 3.31 5.08
CA ASN A 29 -1.51 3.23 5.00
C ASN A 29 -1.11 1.74 5.08
N LEU A 30 -0.26 1.30 4.15
CA LEU A 30 0.20 -0.08 4.05
C LEU A 30 1.70 -0.16 4.29
N GLU A 31 2.10 -1.05 5.18
CA GLU A 31 3.49 -1.51 5.28
C GLU A 31 3.61 -2.84 4.53
N TRP A 32 4.60 -2.94 3.65
CA TRP A 32 4.76 -4.07 2.74
C TRP A 32 6.23 -4.44 2.55
N ALA A 33 6.47 -5.67 2.12
CA ALA A 33 7.80 -6.17 1.76
C ALA A 33 7.75 -6.96 0.45
N LEU A 34 8.85 -6.91 -0.31
CA LEU A 34 9.10 -7.77 -1.46
C LEU A 34 10.25 -8.72 -1.12
N SER A 35 9.99 -10.02 -1.15
CA SER A 35 11.01 -11.05 -0.93
C SER A 35 10.79 -12.20 -1.90
N SER A 36 11.86 -12.66 -2.56
CA SER A 36 11.80 -13.74 -3.57
C SER A 36 10.69 -13.53 -4.61
N ASN A 37 10.58 -12.29 -5.12
CA ASN A 37 9.56 -11.86 -6.08
C ASN A 37 8.10 -11.98 -5.60
N LYS A 38 7.88 -12.09 -4.29
CA LYS A 38 6.56 -12.18 -3.66
C LYS A 38 6.31 -10.99 -2.75
N LEU A 39 5.14 -10.38 -2.92
CA LEU A 39 4.67 -9.28 -2.08
C LEU A 39 4.04 -9.82 -0.79
N TYR A 40 4.34 -9.14 0.31
CA TYR A 40 3.79 -9.40 1.63
C TYR A 40 3.25 -8.09 2.19
N ILE A 41 2.04 -8.13 2.76
CA ILE A 41 1.50 -7.03 3.56
C ILE A 41 1.85 -7.33 5.02
N LEU A 42 2.53 -6.39 5.66
CA LEU A 42 3.00 -6.49 7.03
C LEU A 42 2.05 -5.80 8.00
N GLU A 43 1.55 -4.62 7.62
CA GLU A 43 0.62 -3.83 8.42
C GLU A 43 -0.37 -3.06 7.54
N VAL A 44 -1.60 -2.90 8.04
CA VAL A 44 -2.65 -2.05 7.46
C VAL A 44 -3.18 -1.12 8.54
N ARG A 45 -3.03 0.20 8.34
CA ARG A 45 -3.54 1.24 9.23
C ARG A 45 -4.51 2.15 8.49
N GLY A 46 -5.61 2.54 9.12
CA GLY A 46 -6.46 3.59 8.53
C GLY A 46 -5.74 4.94 8.54
N VAL A 47 -5.82 5.69 7.44
CA VAL A 47 -5.32 7.06 7.41
C VAL A 47 -6.27 7.91 8.27
N ARG A 48 -5.72 8.58 9.29
CA ARG A 48 -6.44 9.58 10.08
C ARG A 48 -5.95 10.95 9.63
N THR A 49 -6.82 11.73 9.00
CA THR A 49 -6.59 13.16 8.79
C THR A 49 -7.13 13.90 10.00
N THR A 50 -6.26 14.54 10.79
CA THR A 50 -6.68 15.57 11.73
C THR A 50 -6.97 16.84 10.94
N TRP A 51 -8.23 17.28 10.93
CA TRP A 51 -8.70 18.50 10.25
C TRP A 51 -8.22 19.81 10.92
N GLU A 52 -7.03 19.84 11.54
CA GLU A 52 -6.54 21.00 12.30
C GLU A 52 -5.47 21.85 11.59
N ASP A 53 -5.03 21.49 10.38
CA ASP A 53 -3.95 22.21 9.67
C ASP A 53 -4.33 22.75 8.27
N LEU A 54 -5.54 23.30 8.10
CA LEU A 54 -5.89 24.13 6.93
C LEU A 54 -6.55 25.46 7.33
#